data_AF-A0A948E8R6-F1
#
_entry.id   AF-A0A948E8R6-F1
#
_cell.length_a   1.000
_cell.length_b   1.000
_cell.length_c   1.000
_cell.angle_alpha   90.00
_cell.angle_beta   90.00
_cell.angle_gamma   90.00
#
_symmetry.space_group_name_H-M   'P 1'
#
loop_
_entity.id
_entity.type
_entity.pdbx_description
1 polymer ?
#
loop_
_entity_poly.entity_id
_entity_poly.type
_entity_poly.pdbx_seq_one_letter_code
_entity_poly.pdbx_strand_id
1 'polypeptide(L)'
;SFSLILVPEVVSSQKIQYVLEEGADFGAILDLREADGILDGMVTPQICCGSDCQEGSPFALSVGIGPVKQVVQLMFQDSYVAALSRFGLQGAQIKVQDQMVWVINEIYQGINVEIRTQAVTDYALYSIVEVHGFDPNNLGLMGYDNTVGKDVGNLRLYDTLGGVNSHTQQDGYPGYGGVFLESYFGFSENPPEGISSIDLASGLFDLIFDPLRPDRGGTPVSAAEVSGITPVEDLTVCLSSPKSRSMEVACAVTVIANLVGSTIAHELGHSFGLAEPGSQDIFHNLGDRSFRLMDSGGSRPFEERTGLSGQGIEMFCISNYQYLRSIMPDPAHSEDGLQRPGC
;
A
#
# COMPACT_ATOMS: atom_id res chain seq x y z
N SER A 1 -27.56 27.24 13.89
CA SER A 1 -26.83 27.32 15.17
C SER A 1 -27.05 26.01 15.89
N PHE A 2 -26.04 25.15 15.93
CA PHE A 2 -26.04 23.94 16.75
C PHE A 2 -25.05 24.13 17.90
N SER A 3 -25.26 23.40 19.00
CA SER A 3 -24.32 23.35 20.12
C SER A 3 -23.77 21.93 20.18
N LEU A 4 -22.46 21.81 20.28
CA LEU A 4 -21.76 20.54 20.33
C LEU A 4 -21.00 20.46 21.66
N ILE A 5 -21.02 19.29 22.30
CA ILE A 5 -20.16 19.01 23.44
C ILE A 5 -19.03 18.14 22.90
N LEU A 6 -17.79 18.56 23.12
CA LEU A 6 -16.59 17.82 22.75
C LEU A 6 -15.94 17.30 24.02
N VAL A 7 -15.69 15.99 24.09
CA VAL A 7 -15.02 15.36 25.23
C VAL A 7 -13.61 14.94 24.80
N PRO A 8 -12.59 15.79 24.98
CA PRO A 8 -11.22 15.44 24.62
C PRO A 8 -10.56 14.53 25.68
N GLU A 9 -9.59 13.74 25.24
CA GLU A 9 -8.64 13.06 26.10
C GLU A 9 -7.60 14.05 26.65
N VAL A 10 -7.28 13.96 27.95
CA VAL A 10 -6.18 14.70 28.55
C VAL A 10 -4.89 13.87 28.42
N VAL A 11 -4.09 14.19 27.41
CA VAL A 11 -2.82 13.49 27.13
C VAL A 11 -1.72 13.91 28.10
N SER A 12 -1.69 15.18 28.49
CA SER A 12 -0.76 15.70 29.50
C SER A 12 -1.30 17.00 30.12
N SER A 13 -0.57 17.57 31.09
CA SER A 13 -0.90 18.87 31.68
C SER A 13 -0.99 20.05 30.69
N GLN A 14 -0.44 19.90 29.48
CA GLN A 14 -0.41 20.93 28.44
C GLN A 14 -1.02 20.47 27.11
N LYS A 15 -1.54 19.24 27.02
CA LYS A 15 -2.08 18.69 25.78
C LYS A 15 -3.40 17.99 26.05
N ILE A 16 -4.43 18.46 25.39
CA ILE A 16 -5.69 17.74 25.20
C ILE A 16 -5.77 17.30 23.73
N GLN A 17 -6.40 16.15 23.49
CA GLN A 17 -6.56 15.58 22.15
C GLN A 17 -8.02 15.22 21.93
N TYR A 18 -8.54 15.60 20.78
CA TYR A 18 -9.87 15.20 20.33
C TYR A 18 -9.72 14.58 18.94
N VAL A 19 -10.31 13.41 18.74
CA VAL A 19 -10.31 12.71 17.46
C VAL A 19 -11.67 12.94 16.82
N LEU A 20 -11.68 13.44 15.59
CA LEU A 20 -12.90 13.56 14.78
C LEU A 20 -13.27 12.16 14.28
N GLU A 21 -14.41 11.64 14.70
CA GLU A 21 -14.91 10.32 14.28
C GLU A 21 -16.39 10.39 13.87
N GLU A 22 -16.81 9.52 12.95
CA GLU A 22 -18.17 9.50 12.40
C GLU A 22 -19.24 9.10 13.42
N GLY A 23 -18.87 8.25 14.38
CA GLY A 23 -19.81 7.69 15.36
C GLY A 23 -20.18 8.63 16.51
N ALA A 24 -19.55 9.80 16.63
CA ALA A 24 -19.70 10.70 17.77
C ALA A 24 -19.74 12.17 17.34
N ASP A 25 -20.36 13.01 18.19
CA ASP A 25 -20.37 14.47 18.16
C ASP A 25 -20.45 15.10 16.77
N PHE A 26 -19.29 15.41 16.15
CA PHE A 26 -19.19 16.03 14.82
C PHE A 26 -19.75 15.14 13.71
N GLY A 27 -19.45 13.84 13.74
CA GLY A 27 -19.93 12.86 12.76
C GLY A 27 -21.46 12.71 12.73
N ALA A 28 -22.13 13.06 13.84
CA ALA A 28 -23.59 13.06 13.91
C ALA A 28 -24.23 14.28 13.20
N ILE A 29 -23.46 15.35 12.94
CA ILE A 29 -23.96 16.61 12.36
C ILE A 29 -23.39 16.84 10.95
N LEU A 30 -22.21 16.29 10.68
CA LEU A 30 -21.50 16.45 9.43
C LEU A 30 -20.96 15.09 8.99
N ASP A 31 -21.23 14.72 7.73
CA ASP A 31 -20.58 13.57 7.13
C ASP A 31 -19.12 13.90 6.85
N LEU A 32 -18.21 13.39 7.68
CA LEU A 32 -16.77 13.64 7.57
C LEU A 32 -16.12 12.99 6.34
N ARG A 33 -16.84 12.13 5.59
CA ARG A 33 -16.37 11.55 4.33
C ARG A 33 -16.64 12.43 3.13
N GLU A 34 -17.67 13.27 3.21
CA GLU A 34 -18.08 14.16 2.12
C GLU A 34 -17.73 15.63 2.38
N ALA A 35 -17.64 16.03 3.65
CA ALA A 35 -17.48 17.42 4.00
C ALA A 35 -16.04 17.90 3.92
N ASP A 36 -15.87 19.08 3.34
CA ASP A 36 -14.64 19.88 3.38
C ASP A 36 -14.96 21.34 3.73
N GLY A 37 -13.98 22.05 4.27
CA GLY A 37 -14.09 23.49 4.53
C GLY A 37 -13.61 23.91 5.92
N ILE A 38 -14.18 24.99 6.43
CA ILE A 38 -13.79 25.60 7.71
C ILE A 38 -15.03 25.68 8.61
N LEU A 39 -14.87 25.18 9.83
CA LEU A 39 -15.83 25.36 10.90
C LEU A 39 -15.30 26.40 11.90
N ASP A 40 -15.97 27.55 11.92
CA ASP A 40 -15.68 28.62 12.87
C ASP A 40 -16.72 28.64 14.00
N GLY A 41 -16.25 28.80 15.24
CA GLY A 41 -17.12 28.86 16.41
C GLY A 41 -16.47 29.45 17.65
N MET A 42 -17.29 29.71 18.66
CA MET A 42 -16.82 30.02 20.01
C MET A 42 -16.85 28.74 20.84
N VAL A 43 -15.75 28.42 21.50
CA VAL A 43 -15.62 27.27 22.39
C VAL A 43 -15.50 27.76 23.82
N THR A 44 -16.33 27.19 24.70
CA THR A 44 -16.26 27.42 26.15
C THR A 44 -15.69 26.16 26.80
N PRO A 45 -14.48 26.20 27.36
CA PRO A 45 -13.93 25.03 28.06
C PRO A 45 -14.68 24.81 29.37
N GLN A 46 -15.00 23.56 29.67
CA GLN A 46 -15.67 23.17 30.91
C GLN A 46 -14.90 22.01 31.56
N ILE A 47 -14.62 22.13 32.86
CA ILE A 47 -13.97 21.07 33.66
C ILE A 47 -14.96 20.63 34.72
N CYS A 48 -15.29 19.35 34.77
CA CYS A 48 -16.23 18.78 35.74
C CYS A 48 -15.55 17.78 36.67
N CYS A 49 -15.85 17.86 37.96
CA CYS A 49 -15.48 16.90 38.99
C CYS A 49 -16.76 16.38 39.66
N GLY A 50 -17.30 15.26 39.18
CA GLY A 50 -18.62 14.78 39.59
C GLY A 50 -19.72 15.69 39.05
N SER A 51 -20.56 16.24 39.94
CA SER A 51 -21.59 17.22 39.58
C SER A 51 -21.09 18.66 39.48
N ASP A 52 -19.87 18.92 39.96
CA ASP A 52 -19.34 20.27 40.06
C ASP A 52 -18.57 20.61 38.78
N CYS A 53 -19.12 21.49 37.96
CA CYS A 53 -18.50 21.95 36.72
C CYS A 53 -18.08 23.42 36.84
N GLN A 54 -16.89 23.73 36.33
CA GLN A 54 -16.38 25.08 36.19
C GLN A 54 -16.18 25.39 34.71
N GLU A 55 -16.75 26.51 34.26
CA GLU A 55 -16.55 27.04 32.92
C GLU A 55 -15.36 28.02 32.91
N GLY A 56 -14.56 27.93 31.85
CA GLY A 56 -13.53 28.92 31.54
C GLY A 56 -14.05 30.01 30.60
N SER A 57 -13.17 30.93 30.24
CA SER A 57 -13.50 31.99 29.29
C SER A 57 -13.67 31.43 27.87
N PRO A 58 -14.74 31.82 27.14
CA PRO A 58 -14.91 31.43 25.75
C PRO A 58 -13.79 31.99 24.86
N PHE A 59 -13.37 31.22 23.86
CA PHE A 59 -12.40 31.65 22.85
C PHE A 59 -12.85 31.22 21.46
N ALA A 60 -12.39 31.94 20.43
CA ALA A 60 -12.69 31.58 19.04
C ALA A 60 -11.83 30.37 18.63
N LEU A 61 -12.46 29.37 18.02
CA LEU A 61 -11.81 28.21 17.42
C LEU A 61 -12.20 28.14 15.93
N SER A 62 -11.21 27.84 15.09
CA SER A 62 -11.39 27.53 13.68
C SER A 62 -10.83 26.14 13.43
N VAL A 63 -11.62 25.25 12.83
CA VAL A 63 -11.23 23.88 12.48
C VAL A 63 -11.36 23.72 10.97
N GLY A 64 -10.25 23.38 10.31
CA GLY A 64 -10.26 23.00 8.90
C GLY A 64 -10.56 21.52 8.75
N ILE A 65 -11.52 21.19 7.90
CA ILE A 65 -11.83 19.83 7.46
C ILE A 65 -11.33 19.73 6.02
N GLY A 66 -10.30 18.92 5.81
CA GLY A 66 -9.77 18.65 4.49
C GLY A 66 -10.45 17.44 3.85
N PRO A 67 -10.23 17.20 2.55
CA PRO A 67 -10.66 15.98 1.90
C PRO A 67 -10.09 14.74 2.59
N VAL A 68 -10.83 13.62 2.49
CA VAL A 68 -10.39 12.34 3.04
C VAL A 68 -8.99 12.00 2.54
N LYS A 69 -8.12 11.67 3.48
CA LYS A 69 -6.75 11.24 3.24
C LYS A 69 -6.55 9.89 3.90
N GLN A 70 -5.98 8.95 3.16
CA GLN A 70 -5.58 7.69 3.73
C GLN A 70 -4.08 7.64 4.00
N VAL A 71 -3.72 7.39 5.26
CA VAL A 71 -2.33 7.17 5.65
C VAL A 71 -2.11 5.66 5.76
N VAL A 72 -1.07 5.16 5.11
CA VAL A 72 -0.73 3.73 5.11
C VAL A 72 0.66 3.55 5.71
N GLN A 73 0.77 2.71 6.74
CA GLN A 73 2.04 2.29 7.30
C GLN A 73 2.48 0.96 6.68
N LEU A 74 3.65 0.95 6.05
CA LEU A 74 4.33 -0.27 5.64
C LEU A 74 5.16 -0.80 6.79
N MET A 75 4.87 -2.03 7.21
CA MET A 75 5.59 -2.73 8.29
C MET A 75 6.42 -3.88 7.71
N PHE A 76 7.73 -3.66 7.58
CA PHE A 76 8.67 -4.70 7.16
C PHE A 76 9.00 -5.62 8.34
N GLN A 77 8.67 -6.89 8.19
CA GLN A 77 8.82 -7.90 9.24
C GLN A 77 10.23 -8.48 9.24
N ASP A 78 10.64 -9.15 10.32
CA ASP A 78 11.99 -9.73 10.42
C ASP A 78 12.32 -10.69 9.26
N SER A 79 11.31 -11.40 8.76
CA SER A 79 11.42 -12.33 7.64
C SER A 79 11.71 -11.64 6.29
N TYR A 80 11.41 -10.35 6.14
CA TYR A 80 11.64 -9.57 4.92
C TYR A 80 13.12 -9.55 4.51
N VAL A 81 14.01 -9.27 5.48
CA VAL A 81 15.45 -9.18 5.24
C VAL A 81 16.04 -10.54 4.86
N ALA A 82 15.55 -11.60 5.51
CA ALA A 82 15.93 -12.97 5.19
C ALA A 82 15.52 -13.33 3.75
N ALA A 83 14.31 -12.97 3.32
CA ALA A 83 13.88 -13.18 1.93
C ALA A 83 14.73 -12.39 0.94
N LEU A 84 14.99 -11.10 1.17
CA LEU A 84 15.88 -10.30 0.31
C LEU A 84 17.27 -10.91 0.16
N SER A 85 17.80 -11.55 1.21
CA SER A 85 19.10 -12.23 1.13
C SER A 85 19.12 -13.36 0.09
N ARG A 86 17.98 -14.04 -0.11
CA ARG A 86 17.84 -15.10 -1.14
C ARG A 86 17.88 -14.54 -2.55
N PHE A 87 17.36 -13.32 -2.76
CA PHE A 87 17.52 -12.58 -4.02
C PHE A 87 18.93 -11.98 -4.20
N GLY A 88 19.80 -12.09 -3.20
CA GLY A 88 21.09 -11.40 -3.16
C GLY A 88 20.99 -9.90 -2.89
N LEU A 89 19.85 -9.41 -2.39
CA LEU A 89 19.53 -7.99 -2.25
C LEU A 89 19.52 -7.46 -0.80
N GLN A 90 20.01 -8.23 0.17
CA GLN A 90 20.05 -7.80 1.57
C GLN A 90 20.76 -6.45 1.75
N GLY A 91 21.89 -6.22 1.06
CA GLY A 91 22.61 -4.94 1.13
C GLY A 91 21.86 -3.76 0.50
N ALA A 92 20.81 -4.02 -0.27
CA ALA A 92 19.99 -3.02 -0.95
C ALA A 92 18.64 -2.75 -0.26
N GLN A 93 18.42 -3.30 0.95
CA GLN A 93 17.14 -3.23 1.67
C GLN A 93 16.48 -1.85 1.63
N ILE A 94 17.17 -0.80 2.09
CA ILE A 94 16.60 0.55 2.17
C ILE A 94 16.24 1.08 0.78
N LYS A 95 17.07 0.82 -0.23
CA LYS A 95 16.81 1.27 -1.60
C LYS A 95 15.60 0.56 -2.21
N VAL A 96 15.40 -0.73 -1.92
CA VAL A 96 14.20 -1.46 -2.30
C VAL A 96 12.98 -0.85 -1.61
N GLN A 97 13.06 -0.51 -0.32
CA GLN A 97 11.98 0.16 0.42
C GLN A 97 11.60 1.53 -0.16
N ASP A 98 12.59 2.38 -0.41
CA ASP A 98 12.38 3.69 -1.03
C ASP A 98 11.72 3.56 -2.41
N GLN A 99 12.18 2.59 -3.22
CA GLN A 99 11.62 2.35 -4.54
C GLN A 99 10.20 1.78 -4.48
N MET A 100 9.90 0.90 -3.52
CA MET A 100 8.52 0.39 -3.32
C MET A 100 7.56 1.55 -3.00
N VAL A 101 7.96 2.47 -2.12
CA VAL A 101 7.18 3.66 -1.80
C VAL A 101 6.97 4.54 -3.04
N TRP A 102 8.02 4.73 -3.85
CA TRP A 102 7.91 5.45 -5.11
C TRP A 102 6.89 4.79 -6.06
N VAL A 103 6.96 3.48 -6.28
CA VAL A 103 6.01 2.73 -7.13
C VAL A 103 4.57 2.91 -6.67
N ILE A 104 4.32 2.79 -5.36
CA ILE A 104 2.97 2.95 -4.81
C ILE A 104 2.48 4.38 -5.04
N ASN A 105 3.33 5.40 -4.82
CA ASN A 105 2.97 6.80 -5.05
C ASN A 105 2.66 7.09 -6.52
N GLU A 106 3.41 6.51 -7.47
CA GLU A 106 3.11 6.64 -8.90
C GLU A 106 1.74 6.04 -9.23
N ILE A 107 1.46 4.83 -8.73
CA ILE A 107 0.17 4.15 -8.94
C ILE A 107 -0.99 5.00 -8.37
N TYR A 108 -0.85 5.52 -7.15
CA TYR A 108 -1.87 6.32 -6.47
C TYR A 108 -1.84 7.81 -6.84
N GLN A 109 -1.03 8.23 -7.81
CA GLN A 109 -0.92 9.64 -8.18
C GLN A 109 -2.29 10.28 -8.45
N GLY A 110 -2.61 11.36 -7.74
CA GLY A 110 -3.90 12.04 -7.82
C GLY A 110 -4.99 11.48 -6.92
N ILE A 111 -4.68 10.50 -6.08
CA ILE A 111 -5.52 9.97 -4.99
C ILE A 111 -4.81 10.31 -3.68
N ASN A 112 -5.54 10.80 -2.67
CA ASN A 112 -5.01 11.33 -1.42
C ASN A 112 -4.55 10.22 -0.46
N VAL A 113 -3.51 9.49 -0.88
CA VAL A 113 -2.88 8.41 -0.13
C VAL A 113 -1.45 8.82 0.24
N GLU A 114 -1.08 8.66 1.50
CA GLU A 114 0.27 8.87 1.99
C GLU A 114 0.86 7.56 2.51
N ILE A 115 1.98 7.14 1.91
CA ILE A 115 2.70 5.94 2.33
C ILE A 115 3.82 6.31 3.30
N ARG A 116 3.89 5.63 4.43
CA ARG A 116 4.93 5.82 5.46
C ARG A 116 5.57 4.48 5.83
N THR A 117 6.87 4.49 6.01
CA THR A 117 7.63 3.34 6.56
C THR A 117 7.94 3.50 8.05
N GLN A 118 7.64 4.67 8.61
CA GLN A 118 7.78 4.98 10.04
C GLN A 118 6.42 4.87 10.74
N ALA A 119 6.47 4.70 12.06
CA ALA A 119 5.27 4.62 12.88
C ALA A 119 4.40 5.89 12.74
N VAL A 120 3.10 5.68 12.51
CA VAL A 120 2.10 6.75 12.44
C VAL A 120 1.70 7.13 13.86
N THR A 121 1.83 8.41 14.22
CA THR A 121 1.56 8.91 15.59
C THR A 121 0.68 10.16 15.62
N ASP A 122 0.38 10.70 14.45
CA ASP A 122 -0.36 11.93 14.16
C ASP A 122 -1.75 11.66 13.54
N TYR A 123 -2.07 10.39 13.25
CA TYR A 123 -3.39 9.95 12.79
C TYR A 123 -3.93 8.85 13.70
N ALA A 124 -5.21 8.95 14.07
CA ALA A 124 -5.90 7.94 14.88
C ALA A 124 -6.29 6.71 14.06
N LEU A 125 -6.66 6.92 12.79
CA LEU A 125 -7.06 5.89 11.86
C LEU A 125 -6.08 5.91 10.67
N TYR A 126 -5.48 4.76 10.37
CA TYR A 126 -4.54 4.56 9.27
C TYR A 126 -4.53 3.06 8.92
N SER A 127 -4.16 2.73 7.69
CA SER A 127 -4.03 1.33 7.27
C SER A 127 -2.64 0.80 7.60
N ILE A 128 -2.54 -0.50 7.81
CA ILE A 128 -1.26 -1.18 7.98
C ILE A 128 -1.12 -2.22 6.88
N VAL A 129 0.06 -2.30 6.26
CA VAL A 129 0.42 -3.40 5.36
C VAL A 129 1.68 -4.05 5.88
N GLU A 130 1.60 -5.33 6.23
CA GLU A 130 2.78 -6.11 6.60
C GLU A 130 3.46 -6.71 5.39
N VAL A 131 4.77 -6.51 5.30
CA VAL A 131 5.62 -7.07 4.24
C VAL A 131 6.51 -8.15 4.86
N HIS A 132 6.29 -9.38 4.40
CA HIS A 132 6.86 -10.60 4.93
C HIS A 132 7.82 -11.26 3.95
N GLY A 133 8.68 -12.13 4.48
CA GLY A 133 9.52 -13.01 3.68
C GLY A 133 8.74 -14.16 3.05
N PHE A 134 8.22 -15.07 3.87
CA PHE A 134 7.49 -16.26 3.42
C PHE A 134 5.97 -16.04 3.46
N ASP A 135 5.21 -16.80 2.66
CA ASP A 135 3.74 -16.87 2.74
C ASP A 135 3.32 -17.82 3.89
N PRO A 136 2.78 -17.32 5.01
CA PRO A 136 2.40 -18.17 6.15
C PRO A 136 1.20 -19.07 5.86
N ASN A 137 0.44 -18.80 4.79
CA ASN A 137 -0.65 -19.65 4.36
C ASN A 137 -0.15 -20.88 3.59
N ASN A 138 1.10 -20.86 3.10
CA ASN A 138 1.70 -21.91 2.30
C ASN A 138 0.86 -22.24 1.04
N LEU A 139 0.36 -21.20 0.39
CA LEU A 139 -0.47 -21.28 -0.82
C LEU A 139 0.22 -20.66 -2.05
N GLY A 140 1.40 -20.06 -1.85
CA GLY A 140 2.12 -19.35 -2.90
C GLY A 140 1.49 -18.00 -3.24
N LEU A 141 0.79 -17.38 -2.28
CA LEU A 141 0.19 -16.07 -2.47
C LEU A 141 1.31 -15.02 -2.51
N MET A 142 1.22 -14.06 -3.44
CA MET A 142 2.14 -12.91 -3.49
C MET A 142 1.70 -11.79 -2.55
N GLY A 143 0.38 -11.60 -2.44
CA GLY A 143 -0.28 -10.69 -1.54
C GLY A 143 -1.65 -11.24 -1.16
N TYR A 144 -2.16 -10.82 0.00
CA TYR A 144 -3.51 -11.16 0.42
C TYR A 144 -4.07 -10.14 1.40
N ASP A 145 -5.14 -9.47 1.00
CA ASP A 145 -6.03 -8.74 1.90
C ASP A 145 -6.98 -9.72 2.63
N ASN A 146 -6.70 -9.96 3.92
CA ASN A 146 -7.44 -10.86 4.80
C ASN A 146 -8.56 -10.18 5.60
N THR A 147 -8.99 -8.98 5.21
CA THR A 147 -10.07 -8.25 5.88
C THR A 147 -11.44 -8.92 5.69
N VAL A 148 -12.29 -8.83 6.73
CA VAL A 148 -13.64 -9.43 6.73
C VAL A 148 -14.60 -8.52 5.99
N GLY A 149 -15.20 -9.03 4.91
CA GLY A 149 -15.97 -8.24 3.96
C GLY A 149 -15.04 -7.24 3.26
N LYS A 150 -15.06 -7.16 1.93
CA LYS A 150 -14.34 -6.07 1.27
C LYS A 150 -15.05 -4.75 1.57
N ASP A 151 -14.29 -3.65 1.64
CA ASP A 151 -14.93 -2.36 1.80
C ASP A 151 -15.80 -2.06 0.58
N VAL A 152 -16.98 -1.47 0.79
CA VAL A 152 -17.87 -1.06 -0.30
C VAL A 152 -18.39 0.32 0.02
N GLY A 153 -18.04 1.28 -0.84
CA GLY A 153 -18.51 2.66 -0.71
C GLY A 153 -17.74 3.47 0.33
N ASN A 154 -16.45 3.16 0.53
CA ASN A 154 -15.58 3.89 1.46
C ASN A 154 -16.18 3.89 2.87
N LEU A 155 -16.34 2.73 3.50
CA LEU A 155 -16.80 2.62 4.89
C LEU A 155 -15.63 2.32 5.84
N ARG A 156 -14.54 1.75 5.33
CA ARG A 156 -13.36 1.37 6.11
C ARG A 156 -12.09 1.62 5.30
N LEU A 157 -11.31 2.61 5.68
CA LEU A 157 -10.01 2.87 5.06
C LEU A 157 -8.82 2.50 5.96
N TYR A 158 -9.05 2.06 7.19
CA TYR A 158 -8.02 1.84 8.20
C TYR A 158 -7.73 0.36 8.46
N ASP A 159 -7.90 -0.48 7.45
CA ASP A 159 -7.69 -1.92 7.59
C ASP A 159 -6.23 -2.28 7.85
N THR A 160 -6.05 -3.45 8.48
CA THR A 160 -4.74 -4.08 8.65
C THR A 160 -4.64 -5.28 7.71
N LEU A 161 -3.77 -5.16 6.70
CA LEU A 161 -3.39 -6.21 5.77
C LEU A 161 -2.15 -6.90 6.35
N GLY A 162 -2.39 -7.81 7.29
CA GLY A 162 -1.34 -8.40 8.11
C GLY A 162 -1.89 -9.32 9.17
N GLY A 163 -1.00 -10.10 9.79
CA GLY A 163 -1.33 -11.00 10.88
C GLY A 163 -2.43 -12.04 10.55
N VAL A 164 -2.93 -12.71 11.58
CA VAL A 164 -3.99 -13.72 11.45
C VAL A 164 -5.37 -13.09 11.67
N ASN A 165 -6.27 -13.29 10.72
CA ASN A 165 -7.69 -12.99 10.87
C ASN A 165 -8.48 -14.29 11.08
N SER A 166 -8.92 -14.53 12.33
CA SER A 166 -9.64 -15.76 12.69
C SER A 166 -11.03 -15.84 12.07
N HIS A 167 -11.67 -14.72 11.73
CA HIS A 167 -13.01 -14.73 11.14
C HIS A 167 -12.94 -15.15 9.66
N THR A 168 -11.98 -14.59 8.92
CA THR A 168 -11.68 -15.01 7.53
C THR A 168 -11.35 -16.50 7.43
N GLN A 169 -10.63 -17.06 8.41
CA GLN A 169 -10.38 -18.50 8.50
C GLN A 169 -11.64 -19.33 8.76
N GLN A 170 -12.56 -18.85 9.60
CA GLN A 170 -13.82 -19.54 9.88
C GLN A 170 -14.69 -19.66 8.64
N ASP A 171 -14.58 -18.70 7.72
CA ASP A 171 -15.26 -18.69 6.42
C ASP A 171 -14.55 -19.57 5.36
N GLY A 172 -13.44 -20.23 5.72
CA GLY A 172 -12.71 -21.16 4.86
C GLY A 172 -11.65 -20.53 3.95
N TYR A 173 -11.36 -19.24 4.12
CA TYR A 173 -10.34 -18.52 3.36
C TYR A 173 -8.97 -18.51 4.08
N PRO A 174 -7.87 -18.16 3.37
CA PRO A 174 -6.57 -17.94 4.02
C PRO A 174 -6.69 -16.93 5.15
N GLY A 175 -6.04 -17.19 6.29
CA GLY A 175 -6.18 -16.31 7.45
C GLY A 175 -5.15 -15.21 7.53
N TYR A 176 -4.00 -15.41 6.89
CA TYR A 176 -2.85 -14.54 7.07
C TYR A 176 -2.75 -13.53 5.94
N GLY A 177 -2.82 -12.24 6.27
CA GLY A 177 -2.73 -11.14 5.31
C GLY A 177 -1.31 -10.59 5.17
N GLY A 178 -1.09 -9.79 4.13
CA GLY A 178 0.19 -9.12 3.87
C GLY A 178 0.73 -9.42 2.47
N VAL A 179 2.00 -9.06 2.24
CA VAL A 179 2.72 -9.28 0.98
C VAL A 179 3.96 -10.13 1.22
N PHE A 180 4.20 -11.13 0.38
CA PHE A 180 5.12 -12.24 0.65
C PHE A 180 6.23 -12.33 -0.42
N LEU A 181 7.45 -11.92 -0.06
CA LEU A 181 8.56 -11.77 -1.01
C LEU A 181 9.00 -13.09 -1.66
N GLU A 182 9.04 -14.19 -0.91
CA GLU A 182 9.53 -15.47 -1.44
C GLU A 182 8.60 -16.05 -2.50
N SER A 183 7.32 -15.68 -2.48
CA SER A 183 6.36 -16.12 -3.50
C SER A 183 6.72 -15.60 -4.91
N TYR A 184 7.48 -14.51 -5.02
CA TYR A 184 7.97 -14.04 -6.33
C TYR A 184 9.00 -14.96 -6.97
N PHE A 185 9.66 -15.86 -6.20
CA PHE A 185 10.47 -16.91 -6.81
C PHE A 185 9.65 -17.86 -7.69
N GLY A 186 8.32 -17.89 -7.56
CA GLY A 186 7.45 -18.58 -8.50
C GLY A 186 7.63 -18.12 -9.95
N PHE A 187 8.08 -16.88 -10.20
CA PHE A 187 8.37 -16.39 -11.55
C PHE A 187 9.71 -16.88 -12.12
N SER A 188 10.57 -17.49 -11.30
CA SER A 188 11.84 -18.08 -11.74
C SER A 188 11.59 -19.39 -12.50
N GLU A 189 12.32 -19.65 -13.59
CA GLU A 189 12.36 -20.99 -14.20
C GLU A 189 13.29 -21.92 -13.40
N ASN A 190 14.11 -21.35 -12.51
CA ASN A 190 15.06 -22.02 -11.65
C ASN A 190 14.88 -21.58 -10.19
N PRO A 191 13.70 -21.78 -9.58
CA PRO A 191 13.44 -21.32 -8.23
C PRO A 191 14.35 -22.02 -7.21
N PRO A 192 14.59 -21.41 -6.04
CA PRO A 192 15.31 -22.08 -4.96
C PRO A 192 14.62 -23.38 -4.53
N GLU A 193 15.37 -24.27 -3.87
CA GLU A 193 14.82 -25.51 -3.31
C GLU A 193 13.60 -25.24 -2.41
N GLY A 194 12.56 -26.06 -2.58
CA GLY A 194 11.31 -25.96 -1.83
C GLY A 194 10.28 -24.98 -2.40
N ILE A 195 10.60 -24.25 -3.48
CA ILE A 195 9.67 -23.37 -4.18
C ILE A 195 9.43 -23.91 -5.59
N SER A 196 8.17 -23.94 -6.03
CA SER A 196 7.80 -24.31 -7.38
C SER A 196 7.59 -23.08 -8.26
N SER A 197 7.99 -23.17 -9.52
CA SER A 197 7.60 -22.20 -10.54
C SER A 197 6.09 -22.22 -10.75
N ILE A 198 5.51 -21.06 -11.07
CA ILE A 198 4.14 -20.94 -11.55
C ILE A 198 4.09 -21.02 -13.08
N ASP A 199 2.89 -21.20 -13.65
CA ASP A 199 2.70 -21.29 -15.10
C ASP A 199 3.13 -20.01 -15.85
N LEU A 200 3.25 -18.89 -15.14
CA LEU A 200 3.71 -17.59 -15.64
C LEU A 200 5.21 -17.34 -15.39
N ALA A 201 6.00 -18.37 -15.06
CA ALA A 201 7.45 -18.23 -14.94
C ALA A 201 8.09 -17.70 -16.23
N SER A 202 9.13 -16.90 -16.08
CA SER A 202 9.81 -16.23 -17.18
C SER A 202 11.32 -16.26 -16.97
N GLY A 203 12.06 -16.69 -17.99
CA GLY A 203 13.52 -16.58 -18.01
C GLY A 203 14.05 -15.14 -17.84
N LEU A 204 13.21 -14.11 -18.00
CA LEU A 204 13.57 -12.72 -17.69
C LEU A 204 13.75 -12.48 -16.19
N PHE A 205 13.02 -13.20 -15.34
CA PHE A 205 13.25 -13.17 -13.89
C PHE A 205 14.67 -13.65 -13.59
N ASP A 206 15.06 -14.79 -14.15
CA ASP A 206 16.37 -15.39 -13.94
C ASP A 206 17.47 -14.49 -14.52
N LEU A 207 17.27 -13.91 -15.70
CA LEU A 207 18.20 -12.95 -16.30
C LEU A 207 18.52 -11.76 -15.39
N ILE A 208 17.56 -11.33 -14.56
CA ILE A 208 17.69 -10.18 -13.67
C ILE A 208 18.29 -10.57 -12.33
N PHE A 209 17.84 -11.69 -11.74
CA PHE A 209 18.20 -12.04 -10.37
C PHE A 209 19.35 -13.07 -10.25
N ASP A 210 19.54 -13.99 -11.20
CA ASP A 210 20.59 -15.03 -11.10
C ASP A 210 22.02 -14.46 -10.92
N PRO A 211 22.41 -13.32 -11.54
CA PRO A 211 23.72 -12.71 -11.28
C PRO A 211 23.95 -12.29 -9.81
N LEU A 212 22.87 -12.12 -9.03
CA LEU A 212 22.90 -11.68 -7.63
C LEU A 212 22.63 -12.81 -6.64
N ARG A 213 21.86 -13.81 -7.06
CA ARG A 213 21.37 -14.92 -6.23
C ARG A 213 22.50 -15.86 -5.76
N PRO A 214 22.72 -16.01 -4.43
CA PRO A 214 23.74 -16.91 -3.91
C PRO A 214 23.53 -18.38 -4.32
N ASP A 215 22.28 -18.85 -4.36
CA ASP A 215 21.93 -20.24 -4.72
C ASP A 215 22.22 -20.58 -6.19
N ARG A 216 22.42 -19.56 -7.02
CA ARG A 216 22.79 -19.66 -8.44
C ARG A 216 24.27 -19.37 -8.71
N GLY A 217 25.07 -19.20 -7.64
CA GLY A 217 26.47 -18.81 -7.75
C GLY A 217 26.68 -17.33 -8.11
N GLY A 218 25.62 -16.52 -8.02
CA GLY A 218 25.67 -15.07 -8.19
C GLY A 218 26.42 -14.38 -7.05
N THR A 219 26.71 -13.09 -7.25
CA THR A 219 27.38 -12.25 -6.25
C THR A 219 26.36 -11.35 -5.56
N PRO A 220 26.06 -11.53 -4.27
CA PRO A 220 25.12 -10.69 -3.55
C PRO A 220 25.56 -9.23 -3.48
N VAL A 221 24.60 -8.34 -3.35
CA VAL A 221 24.80 -6.89 -3.28
C VAL A 221 25.23 -6.49 -1.88
N SER A 222 26.32 -5.74 -1.80
CA SER A 222 26.77 -5.07 -0.58
C SER A 222 26.13 -3.69 -0.43
N ALA A 223 26.01 -3.21 0.81
CA ALA A 223 25.50 -1.86 1.07
C ALA A 223 26.32 -0.74 0.39
N ALA A 224 27.62 -0.95 0.18
CA ALA A 224 28.50 0.02 -0.48
C ALA A 224 28.15 0.20 -1.97
N GLU A 225 27.79 -0.89 -2.66
CA GLU A 225 27.40 -0.84 -4.08
C GLU A 225 26.13 -0.02 -4.33
N VAL A 226 25.25 0.10 -3.33
CA VAL A 226 23.93 0.73 -3.46
C VAL A 226 23.99 2.25 -3.32
N SER A 227 25.03 2.79 -2.67
CA SER A 227 25.16 4.21 -2.34
C SER A 227 25.16 5.17 -3.54
N GLY A 228 25.40 4.68 -4.76
CA GLY A 228 25.41 5.45 -6.00
C GLY A 228 24.41 4.99 -7.06
N ILE A 229 23.47 4.11 -6.71
CA ILE A 229 22.53 3.54 -7.69
C ILE A 229 21.26 4.38 -7.78
N THR A 230 20.92 4.74 -9.01
CA THR A 230 19.63 5.32 -9.38
C THR A 230 18.73 4.20 -9.93
N PRO A 231 17.46 4.11 -9.49
CA PRO A 231 16.47 3.23 -10.10
C PRO A 231 16.39 3.44 -11.61
N VAL A 232 16.04 2.38 -12.34
CA VAL A 232 16.03 2.38 -13.81
C VAL A 232 14.66 2.85 -14.31
N GLU A 233 14.62 3.95 -15.07
CA GLU A 233 13.37 4.45 -15.67
C GLU A 233 12.96 3.61 -16.89
N ASP A 234 13.88 3.34 -17.82
CA ASP A 234 13.64 2.47 -18.98
C ASP A 234 14.14 1.05 -18.68
N LEU A 235 13.23 0.19 -18.24
CA LEU A 235 13.55 -1.19 -17.88
C LEU A 235 13.95 -2.08 -19.07
N THR A 236 13.80 -1.63 -20.33
CA THR A 236 14.28 -2.40 -21.47
C THR A 236 15.81 -2.54 -21.46
N VAL A 237 16.53 -1.61 -20.82
CA VAL A 237 17.99 -1.70 -20.62
C VAL A 237 18.37 -2.90 -19.76
N CYS A 238 17.47 -3.36 -18.88
CA CYS A 238 17.67 -4.53 -18.03
C CYS A 238 17.69 -5.85 -18.81
N LEU A 239 17.16 -5.85 -20.03
CA LEU A 239 17.14 -7.01 -20.93
C LEU A 239 18.45 -7.16 -21.72
N SER A 240 19.32 -6.15 -21.71
CA SER A 240 20.62 -6.22 -22.39
C SER A 240 21.60 -7.13 -21.66
N SER A 241 22.54 -7.71 -22.41
CA SER A 241 23.68 -8.47 -21.87
C SER A 241 24.90 -8.31 -22.79
N PRO A 242 26.12 -8.08 -22.26
CA PRO A 242 26.46 -8.00 -20.83
C PRO A 242 26.05 -6.66 -20.19
N LYS A 243 25.79 -6.66 -18.87
CA LYS A 243 25.53 -5.46 -18.05
C LYS A 243 26.74 -5.13 -17.18
N SER A 244 26.90 -3.84 -16.82
CA SER A 244 27.79 -3.49 -15.73
C SER A 244 27.19 -3.95 -14.40
N ARG A 245 28.03 -4.22 -13.41
CA ARG A 245 27.58 -4.59 -12.07
C ARG A 245 26.58 -3.60 -11.47
N SER A 246 26.84 -2.31 -11.61
CA SER A 246 25.93 -1.27 -11.12
C SER A 246 24.56 -1.34 -11.78
N MET A 247 24.49 -1.68 -13.08
CA MET A 247 23.24 -1.84 -13.82
C MET A 247 22.50 -3.12 -13.42
N GLU A 248 23.20 -4.23 -13.16
CA GLU A 248 22.59 -5.46 -12.62
C GLU A 248 21.86 -5.18 -11.31
N VAL A 249 22.52 -4.48 -10.38
CA VAL A 249 21.94 -4.11 -9.09
C VAL A 249 20.77 -3.13 -9.27
N ALA A 250 20.91 -2.11 -10.11
CA ALA A 250 19.85 -1.14 -10.38
C ALA A 250 18.59 -1.81 -10.94
N CYS A 251 18.75 -2.72 -11.89
CA CYS A 251 17.67 -3.51 -12.48
C CYS A 251 16.97 -4.37 -11.44
N ALA A 252 17.72 -5.16 -10.66
CA ALA A 252 17.14 -6.04 -9.65
C ALA A 252 16.38 -5.27 -8.55
N VAL A 253 16.93 -4.14 -8.09
CA VAL A 253 16.26 -3.25 -7.12
C VAL A 253 14.96 -2.70 -7.69
N THR A 254 14.98 -2.23 -8.94
CA THR A 254 13.78 -1.65 -9.59
C THR A 254 12.71 -2.72 -9.81
N VAL A 255 13.10 -3.89 -10.33
CA VAL A 255 12.18 -4.99 -10.63
C VAL A 255 11.52 -5.57 -9.38
N ILE A 256 12.28 -5.85 -8.31
CA ILE A 256 11.68 -6.37 -7.07
C ILE A 256 10.77 -5.32 -6.42
N ALA A 257 11.14 -4.05 -6.47
CA ALA A 257 10.33 -2.98 -5.91
C ALA A 257 9.04 -2.77 -6.71
N ASN A 258 9.07 -2.92 -8.04
CA ASN A 258 7.86 -2.87 -8.87
C ASN A 258 6.92 -4.04 -8.53
N LEU A 259 7.43 -5.27 -8.43
CA LEU A 259 6.63 -6.44 -8.04
C LEU A 259 5.93 -6.25 -6.69
N VAL A 260 6.70 -5.86 -5.67
CA VAL A 260 6.19 -5.72 -4.30
C VAL A 260 5.28 -4.49 -4.19
N GLY A 261 5.70 -3.35 -4.76
CA GLY A 261 4.94 -2.10 -4.73
C GLY A 261 3.60 -2.20 -5.45
N SER A 262 3.56 -2.83 -6.64
CA SER A 262 2.29 -3.05 -7.35
C SER A 262 1.38 -4.02 -6.60
N THR A 263 1.95 -5.05 -5.98
CA THR A 263 1.18 -5.99 -5.15
C THR A 263 0.59 -5.28 -3.93
N ILE A 264 1.37 -4.47 -3.20
CA ILE A 264 0.85 -3.66 -2.08
C ILE A 264 -0.28 -2.75 -2.57
N ALA A 265 -0.10 -2.08 -3.72
CA ALA A 265 -1.10 -1.17 -4.25
C ALA A 265 -2.40 -1.89 -4.65
N HIS A 266 -2.31 -3.12 -5.17
CA HIS A 266 -3.44 -3.98 -5.49
C HIS A 266 -4.23 -4.36 -4.24
N GLU A 267 -3.57 -4.86 -3.20
CA GLU A 267 -4.24 -5.25 -1.96
C GLU A 267 -4.86 -4.05 -1.24
N LEU A 268 -4.19 -2.90 -1.24
CA LEU A 268 -4.77 -1.64 -0.77
C LEU A 268 -5.98 -1.22 -1.61
N GLY A 269 -5.96 -1.47 -2.92
CA GLY A 269 -7.11 -1.25 -3.79
C GLY A 269 -8.33 -2.01 -3.30
N HIS A 270 -8.18 -3.29 -2.93
CA HIS A 270 -9.27 -4.07 -2.32
C HIS A 270 -9.76 -3.47 -1.00
N SER A 271 -8.84 -3.07 -0.12
CA SER A 271 -9.19 -2.42 1.15
C SER A 271 -9.91 -1.09 0.95
N PHE A 272 -9.62 -0.35 -0.11
CA PHE A 272 -10.31 0.91 -0.44
C PHE A 272 -11.61 0.69 -1.24
N GLY A 273 -12.01 -0.56 -1.39
CA GLY A 273 -13.29 -0.96 -1.97
C GLY A 273 -13.30 -1.11 -3.48
N LEU A 274 -12.13 -1.31 -4.10
CA LEU A 274 -12.06 -1.85 -5.45
C LEU A 274 -12.26 -3.38 -5.40
N ALA A 275 -13.52 -3.76 -5.59
CA ALA A 275 -13.89 -5.03 -6.23
C ALA A 275 -13.94 -4.82 -7.76
N GLU A 276 -14.29 -5.83 -8.56
CA GLU A 276 -14.71 -5.60 -9.95
C GLU A 276 -15.78 -4.50 -9.95
N PRO A 277 -15.63 -3.43 -10.75
CA PRO A 277 -16.49 -2.25 -10.65
C PRO A 277 -17.97 -2.62 -10.84
N GLY A 278 -18.72 -2.61 -9.73
CA GLY A 278 -20.16 -2.88 -9.69
C GLY A 278 -20.58 -4.25 -9.14
N SER A 279 -19.65 -5.10 -8.71
CA SER A 279 -19.96 -6.40 -8.09
C SER A 279 -19.48 -6.47 -6.65
N GLN A 280 -20.34 -6.90 -5.73
CA GLN A 280 -19.96 -7.16 -4.33
C GLN A 280 -19.29 -8.53 -4.15
N ASP A 281 -19.35 -9.39 -5.17
CA ASP A 281 -18.95 -10.80 -5.10
C ASP A 281 -17.76 -11.15 -6.02
N ILE A 282 -17.29 -10.21 -6.85
CA ILE A 282 -16.19 -10.43 -7.79
C ILE A 282 -15.05 -9.48 -7.45
N PHE A 283 -13.92 -10.03 -7.02
CA PHE A 283 -12.84 -9.24 -6.42
C PHE A 283 -11.79 -8.78 -7.43
N HIS A 284 -11.73 -9.38 -8.62
CA HIS A 284 -10.80 -9.01 -9.69
C HIS A 284 -11.55 -8.66 -10.97
N ASN A 285 -10.95 -7.86 -11.83
CA ASN A 285 -11.46 -7.74 -13.20
C ASN A 285 -11.51 -9.13 -13.85
N LEU A 286 -12.56 -9.41 -14.63
CA LEU A 286 -12.65 -10.67 -15.36
C LEU A 286 -11.58 -10.73 -16.48
N GLY A 287 -10.67 -11.71 -16.36
CA GLY A 287 -9.63 -12.00 -17.33
C GLY A 287 -8.31 -11.28 -17.06
N ASP A 288 -7.43 -11.31 -18.07
CA ASP A 288 -6.18 -10.57 -18.12
C ASP A 288 -6.30 -9.49 -19.19
N ARG A 289 -6.11 -8.24 -18.80
CA ARG A 289 -6.17 -7.06 -19.65
C ARG A 289 -4.91 -6.25 -19.37
N SER A 290 -4.21 -5.96 -20.46
CA SER A 290 -2.94 -5.25 -20.44
C SER A 290 -2.89 -4.06 -19.47
N PHE A 291 -1.95 -4.12 -18.54
CA PHE A 291 -1.53 -3.08 -17.60
C PHE A 291 -2.57 -2.68 -16.55
N ARG A 292 -3.49 -3.58 -16.22
CA ARG A 292 -4.52 -3.31 -15.21
C ARG A 292 -4.13 -3.88 -13.86
N LEU A 293 -3.92 -2.97 -12.92
CA LEU A 293 -3.50 -3.32 -11.57
C LEU A 293 -4.47 -4.27 -10.87
N MET A 294 -5.78 -4.12 -11.06
CA MET A 294 -6.82 -4.91 -10.36
C MET A 294 -7.18 -6.23 -11.05
N ASP A 295 -6.35 -6.69 -11.98
CA ASP A 295 -6.51 -8.00 -12.59
C ASP A 295 -6.03 -9.10 -11.63
N SER A 296 -6.57 -10.31 -11.80
CA SER A 296 -6.26 -11.45 -10.93
C SER A 296 -4.76 -11.69 -10.86
N GLY A 297 -4.25 -11.93 -9.65
CA GLY A 297 -2.82 -12.11 -9.44
C GLY A 297 -2.21 -13.25 -10.26
N GLY A 298 -2.96 -14.34 -10.46
CA GLY A 298 -2.53 -15.49 -11.26
C GLY A 298 -2.62 -15.30 -12.78
N SER A 299 -3.04 -14.12 -13.24
CA SER A 299 -3.22 -13.82 -14.66
C SER A 299 -2.18 -12.81 -15.18
N ARG A 300 -1.61 -11.99 -14.31
CA ARG A 300 -0.65 -10.94 -14.64
C ARG A 300 0.79 -11.48 -14.80
N PRO A 301 1.39 -11.44 -16.01
CA PRO A 301 2.75 -11.92 -16.26
C PRO A 301 3.83 -11.12 -15.51
N PHE A 302 5.00 -11.73 -15.32
CA PHE A 302 6.16 -11.08 -14.69
C PHE A 302 6.54 -9.76 -15.37
N GLU A 303 6.56 -9.75 -16.70
CA GLU A 303 6.96 -8.60 -17.52
C GLU A 303 6.03 -7.41 -17.36
N GLU A 304 4.73 -7.68 -17.18
CA GLU A 304 3.72 -6.66 -16.96
C GLU A 304 3.86 -6.04 -15.58
N ARG A 305 3.94 -6.89 -14.54
CA ARG A 305 4.07 -6.45 -13.14
C ARG A 305 5.32 -5.61 -12.90
N THR A 306 6.37 -5.93 -13.63
CA THR A 306 7.67 -5.27 -13.50
C THR A 306 7.82 -4.07 -14.40
N GLY A 307 7.03 -3.93 -15.46
CA GLY A 307 7.19 -2.90 -16.49
C GLY A 307 8.29 -3.18 -17.51
N LEU A 308 8.82 -4.41 -17.57
CA LEU A 308 9.85 -4.83 -18.54
C LEU A 308 9.33 -4.87 -19.99
N SER A 309 8.02 -4.84 -20.19
CA SER A 309 7.37 -4.78 -21.50
C SER A 309 7.51 -3.43 -22.22
N GLY A 310 8.11 -2.43 -21.57
CA GLY A 310 8.34 -1.09 -22.13
C GLY A 310 7.12 -0.17 -22.13
N GLN A 311 5.99 -0.61 -21.55
CA GLN A 311 4.76 0.18 -21.43
C GLN A 311 4.57 0.78 -20.02
N GLY A 312 5.56 0.61 -19.13
CA GLY A 312 5.49 1.03 -17.74
C GLY A 312 4.88 -0.02 -16.82
N ILE A 313 4.72 0.35 -15.55
CA ILE A 313 4.07 -0.50 -14.54
C ILE A 313 2.55 -0.54 -14.76
N GLU A 314 1.93 -1.60 -14.25
CA GLU A 314 0.48 -1.73 -14.14
C GLU A 314 -0.13 -0.60 -13.30
N MET A 315 -1.30 -0.11 -13.74
CA MET A 315 -1.99 1.04 -13.15
C MET A 315 -3.47 0.74 -12.91
N PHE A 316 -4.12 1.50 -12.01
CA PHE A 316 -5.58 1.49 -11.94
C PHE A 316 -6.18 1.88 -13.29
N CYS A 317 -7.09 1.07 -13.82
CA CYS A 317 -7.85 1.46 -15.02
C CYS A 317 -8.76 2.66 -14.70
N ILE A 318 -9.20 3.37 -15.74
CA ILE A 318 -9.84 4.69 -15.58
C ILE A 318 -11.04 4.71 -14.61
N SER A 319 -11.91 3.70 -14.60
CA SER A 319 -13.05 3.64 -13.66
C SER A 319 -12.61 3.42 -12.22
N ASN A 320 -11.60 2.57 -12.00
CA ASN A 320 -11.07 2.29 -10.66
C ASN A 320 -10.40 3.55 -10.09
N TYR A 321 -9.62 4.23 -10.93
CA TYR A 321 -9.02 5.52 -10.59
C TYR A 321 -10.07 6.59 -10.26
N GLN A 322 -11.11 6.72 -11.09
CA GLN A 322 -12.20 7.69 -10.85
C GLN A 322 -12.96 7.41 -9.56
N TYR A 323 -13.22 6.14 -9.24
CA TYR A 323 -13.83 5.77 -7.96
C TYR A 323 -12.95 6.15 -6.77
N LEU A 324 -11.67 5.76 -6.78
CA LEU A 324 -10.76 6.09 -5.67
C LEU A 324 -10.60 7.59 -5.50
N ARG A 325 -10.54 8.33 -6.61
CA ARG A 325 -10.45 9.79 -6.58
C ARG A 325 -11.74 10.46 -6.11
N SER A 326 -12.90 9.88 -6.36
CA SER A 326 -14.16 10.44 -5.83
C SER A 326 -14.25 10.35 -4.31
N ILE A 327 -13.61 9.35 -3.70
CA ILE A 327 -13.64 9.14 -2.24
C ILE A 327 -12.41 9.70 -1.51
N MET A 328 -11.28 9.87 -2.20
CA MET A 328 -10.02 10.40 -1.66
C MET A 328 -9.37 11.36 -2.66
N PRO A 329 -9.98 12.52 -2.95
CA PRO A 329 -9.43 13.43 -3.94
C PRO A 329 -8.15 14.08 -3.41
N ASP A 330 -7.07 14.02 -4.19
CA ASP A 330 -5.83 14.72 -3.84
C ASP A 330 -5.95 16.21 -4.22
N PRO A 331 -5.95 17.14 -3.24
CA PRO A 331 -6.07 18.57 -3.53
C PRO A 331 -4.85 19.16 -4.24
N ALA A 332 -3.70 18.48 -4.24
CA ALA A 332 -2.47 18.95 -4.87
C ALA A 332 -2.39 18.64 -6.37
N HIS A 333 -3.25 17.77 -6.90
CA HIS A 333 -3.19 17.30 -8.28
C HIS A 333 -4.51 17.59 -9.01
N SER A 334 -4.44 18.21 -10.19
CA SER A 334 -5.60 18.26 -11.11
C SER A 334 -5.78 16.93 -11.84
N GLU A 335 -7.00 16.62 -12.29
CA GLU A 335 -7.27 15.43 -13.12
C GLU A 335 -6.58 15.49 -14.49
N ASP A 336 -6.31 16.70 -14.97
CA ASP A 336 -5.77 16.95 -16.30
C ASP A 336 -4.38 16.33 -16.47
N GLY A 337 -4.26 15.35 -17.38
CA GLY A 337 -2.99 14.87 -17.92
C GLY A 337 -2.52 13.49 -17.42
N LEU A 338 -3.19 12.87 -16.44
CA LEU A 338 -2.84 11.53 -15.99
C LEU A 338 -3.37 10.46 -16.96
N GLN A 339 -2.46 9.72 -17.60
CA GLN A 339 -2.82 8.61 -18.47
C GLN A 339 -3.11 7.36 -17.63
N ARG A 340 -4.31 6.81 -17.77
CA ARG A 340 -4.73 5.55 -17.14
C ARG A 340 -5.18 4.57 -18.23
N PRO A 341 -4.95 3.26 -18.07
CA PRO A 341 -5.43 2.27 -19.03
C PRO A 341 -6.97 2.26 -19.06
N GLY A 342 -7.55 1.97 -20.22
CA GLY A 342 -9.00 1.80 -20.34
C GLY A 342 -9.48 0.57 -19.56
N CYS A 343 -10.73 0.59 -19.11
CA CYS A 343 -11.46 -0.57 -18.59
C CYS A 343 -12.31 -1.18 -19.75
#